data_AF-Q27ZG4-F1
#
_entry.id   AF-Q27ZG4-F1
#
_cell.length_a   1.000
_cell.length_b   1.000
_cell.length_c   1.000
_cell.angle_alpha   90.00
_cell.angle_beta   90.00
_cell.angle_gamma   90.00
#
_symmetry.space_group_name_H-M   'P 1'
#
loop_
_entity.id
_entity.type
_entity.pdbx_description
1 polymer ?
#
loop_
_entity_poly.entity_id
_entity_poly.type
_entity_poly.pdbx_seq_one_letter_code
_entity_poly.pdbx_strand_id
1 'polypeptide(L)'
;RVKDVDFAQRQVLVRDGKGGKDRVTPLSERLVIPLQEHLYRVALLHTRDLREGYGNVFLPDAFARKSASASRDWIWQYVFPAEQRSTDPRSGAVRRHHLDESGLQKAVKRAAELAQIPKRVTCHTFRHSFATHLLEDGYDIRTVQELLGHRDVSTTMIYTHVL
;
A
#
# COMPACT_ATOMS: atom_id res chain seq x y z
N ARG A 1 -6.10 1.13 2.61
CA ARG A 1 -6.73 0.88 3.93
C ARG A 1 -7.32 -0.52 3.93
N VAL A 2 -7.83 -1.03 5.06
CA VAL A 2 -8.44 -2.37 5.12
C VAL A 2 -9.53 -2.55 4.07
N LYS A 3 -10.45 -1.57 3.94
CA LYS A 3 -11.53 -1.58 2.94
C LYS A 3 -11.09 -1.63 1.48
N ASP A 4 -9.81 -1.35 1.23
CA ASP A 4 -9.28 -1.26 -0.12
C ASP A 4 -8.64 -2.58 -0.57
N VAL A 5 -8.73 -3.64 0.25
CA VAL A 5 -8.31 -5.00 -0.09
C VAL A 5 -9.56 -5.83 -0.38
N ASP A 6 -9.73 -6.25 -1.63
CA ASP A 6 -10.81 -7.13 -2.07
C ASP A 6 -10.28 -8.53 -2.32
N PHE A 7 -10.53 -9.44 -1.38
CA PHE A 7 -10.12 -10.84 -1.49
C PHE A 7 -10.98 -11.64 -2.48
N ALA A 8 -12.24 -11.25 -2.69
CA ALA A 8 -13.14 -11.96 -3.59
C ALA A 8 -12.73 -11.74 -5.05
N GLN A 9 -12.38 -10.50 -5.39
CA GLN A 9 -11.89 -10.15 -6.73
C GLN A 9 -10.37 -10.26 -6.88
N ARG A 10 -9.65 -10.55 -5.78
CA ARG A 10 -8.18 -10.56 -5.71
C ARG A 10 -7.59 -9.25 -6.24
N GLN A 11 -8.02 -8.15 -5.65
CA GLN A 11 -7.68 -6.80 -6.08
C GLN A 11 -7.36 -5.89 -4.89
N VAL A 12 -6.51 -4.90 -5.13
CA VAL A 12 -6.25 -3.81 -4.19
C VAL A 12 -6.54 -2.49 -4.87
N LEU A 13 -7.40 -1.69 -4.24
CA LEU A 13 -7.69 -0.32 -4.65
C LEU A 13 -6.64 0.63 -4.05
N VAL A 14 -5.81 1.22 -4.90
CA VAL A 14 -4.85 2.25 -4.50
C VAL A 14 -5.49 3.60 -4.73
N ARG A 15 -5.82 4.28 -3.62
CA ARG A 15 -6.42 5.62 -3.66
C ARG A 15 -5.37 6.71 -3.76
N ASP A 16 -5.73 7.80 -4.42
CA ASP A 16 -4.88 8.99 -4.57
C ASP A 16 -3.45 8.65 -5.05
N GLY A 17 -3.36 7.72 -6.02
CA GLY A 17 -2.10 7.37 -6.65
C GLY A 17 -1.52 8.54 -7.46
N LYS A 18 -0.28 8.37 -7.98
CA LYS A 18 0.39 9.38 -8.82
C LYS A 18 -0.57 9.97 -9.87
N GLY A 19 -0.90 11.26 -9.72
CA GLY A 19 -1.88 11.94 -10.57
C GLY A 19 -3.32 12.00 -10.03
N GLY A 20 -3.54 11.80 -8.73
CA GLY A 20 -4.82 12.04 -8.07
C GLY A 20 -5.96 11.15 -8.59
N LYS A 21 -5.63 9.96 -9.10
CA LYS A 21 -6.59 8.98 -9.60
C LYS A 21 -6.48 7.70 -8.79
N ASP A 22 -7.63 7.15 -8.42
CA ASP A 22 -7.74 5.82 -7.87
C ASP A 22 -7.40 4.79 -8.97
N ARG A 23 -6.76 3.69 -8.59
CA ARG A 23 -6.49 2.56 -9.50
C ARG A 23 -6.65 1.24 -8.80
N VAL A 24 -6.91 0.20 -9.57
CA VAL A 24 -6.94 -1.18 -9.09
C VAL A 24 -5.67 -1.90 -9.54
N THR A 25 -5.07 -2.67 -8.64
CA THR A 25 -3.93 -3.54 -8.93
C THR A 25 -4.25 -4.97 -8.50
N PRO A 26 -3.80 -6.00 -9.22
CA PRO A 26 -4.06 -7.39 -8.84
C PRO A 26 -3.40 -7.72 -7.51
N LEU A 27 -4.07 -8.58 -6.73
CA LEU A 27 -3.55 -9.25 -5.55
C LEU A 27 -3.22 -10.70 -5.93
N SER A 28 -1.98 -11.11 -5.73
CA SER A 28 -1.60 -12.51 -5.98
C SER A 28 -2.37 -13.45 -5.06
N GLU A 29 -2.87 -14.55 -5.62
CA GLU A 29 -3.55 -15.62 -4.85
C GLU A 29 -2.68 -16.17 -3.71
N ARG A 30 -1.36 -16.26 -3.95
CA ARG A 30 -0.39 -16.71 -2.94
C ARG A 30 -0.33 -15.81 -1.70
N LEU A 31 -0.80 -14.57 -1.80
CA LEU A 31 -0.82 -13.61 -0.70
C LEU A 31 -2.16 -13.55 0.01
N VAL A 32 -3.20 -14.24 -0.46
CA VAL A 32 -4.55 -14.18 0.15
C VAL A 32 -4.49 -14.64 1.61
N ILE A 33 -4.03 -15.86 1.87
CA ILE A 33 -3.96 -16.40 3.24
C ILE A 33 -3.00 -15.60 4.12
N PRO A 34 -1.73 -15.34 3.72
CA PRO A 34 -0.82 -14.55 4.54
C PRO A 34 -1.35 -13.14 4.88
N LEU A 35 -2.05 -12.50 3.95
CA LEU A 35 -2.61 -11.17 4.17
C LEU A 35 -3.83 -11.21 5.09
N GLN A 36 -4.66 -12.25 5.03
CA GLN A 36 -5.76 -12.44 5.98
C GLN A 36 -5.24 -12.64 7.42
N GLU A 37 -4.23 -13.49 7.61
CA GLU A 37 -3.59 -13.69 8.91
C GLU A 37 -2.92 -12.42 9.45
N HIS A 38 -2.29 -11.65 8.57
CA HIS A 38 -1.76 -10.33 8.89
C HIS A 38 -2.87 -9.37 9.35
N LEU A 39 -3.97 -9.27 8.59
CA LEU A 39 -5.11 -8.42 8.93
C LEU A 39 -5.77 -8.83 10.25
N TYR A 40 -5.82 -10.13 10.56
CA TYR A 40 -6.29 -10.61 11.87
C TYR A 40 -5.44 -10.06 13.02
N ARG A 41 -4.10 -10.12 12.90
CA ARG A 41 -3.19 -9.54 13.90
C ARG A 41 -3.36 -8.03 14.02
N VAL A 42 -3.56 -7.34 12.90
CA VAL A 42 -3.81 -5.89 12.89
C VAL A 42 -5.16 -5.55 13.53
N ALA A 43 -6.19 -6.39 13.39
CA ALA A 43 -7.49 -6.20 14.03
C ALA A 43 -7.39 -6.33 15.56
N LEU A 44 -6.59 -7.28 16.05
CA LEU A 44 -6.29 -7.41 17.48
C LEU A 44 -5.56 -6.18 18.02
N LEU A 45 -4.57 -5.67 17.28
CA LEU A 45 -3.86 -4.45 17.62
C LEU A 45 -4.81 -3.24 17.69
N HIS A 46 -5.68 -3.09 16.69
CA HIS A 46 -6.70 -2.04 16.65
C HIS A 46 -7.67 -2.12 17.83
N THR A 47 -8.12 -3.33 18.17
CA THR A 47 -8.99 -3.57 19.33
C THR A 47 -8.33 -3.11 20.63
N ARG A 48 -7.03 -3.37 20.79
CA ARG A 48 -6.25 -2.87 21.93
C ARG A 48 -6.18 -1.35 21.92
N ASP A 49 -5.82 -0.74 20.79
CA ASP A 49 -5.74 0.72 20.68
C ASP A 49 -7.09 1.39 20.98
N LEU A 50 -8.22 0.81 20.55
CA LEU A 50 -9.57 1.29 20.89
C LEU A 50 -9.84 1.27 22.40
N ARG A 51 -9.49 0.18 23.09
CA ARG A 51 -9.66 0.07 24.55
C ARG A 51 -8.81 1.09 25.31
N GLU A 52 -7.62 1.39 24.80
CA GLU A 52 -6.73 2.39 25.37
C GLU A 52 -7.11 3.84 24.96
N GLY A 53 -8.11 4.03 24.09
CA GLY A 53 -8.57 5.35 23.64
C GLY A 53 -7.85 5.93 22.42
N TYR A 54 -6.97 5.18 21.77
CA TYR A 54 -6.11 5.59 20.66
C TYR A 54 -6.43 4.92 19.31
N GLY A 55 -7.58 4.25 19.20
CA GLY A 55 -7.99 3.53 17.99
C GLY A 55 -8.54 4.43 16.88
N ASN A 56 -8.26 5.73 16.89
CA ASN A 56 -8.64 6.64 15.81
C ASN A 56 -7.52 6.73 14.76
N VAL A 57 -7.89 6.87 13.49
CA VAL A 57 -6.94 7.11 12.39
C VAL A 57 -7.18 8.45 11.72
N PHE A 58 -6.15 9.00 11.07
CA PHE A 58 -6.33 10.17 10.23
C PHE A 58 -7.24 9.85 9.03
N LEU A 59 -8.23 10.71 8.79
CA LEU A 59 -9.12 10.68 7.63
C LEU A 59 -9.05 12.04 6.92
N PRO A 60 -8.95 12.08 5.58
CA PRO A 60 -9.04 13.34 4.84
C PRO A 60 -10.38 14.07 5.08
N ASP A 61 -10.35 15.40 5.13
CA ASP A 61 -11.42 16.29 5.62
C ASP A 61 -12.80 16.13 4.97
N ALA A 62 -12.87 15.60 3.75
CA ALA A 62 -14.14 15.33 3.06
C ALA A 62 -14.96 14.21 3.72
N PHE A 63 -14.30 13.26 4.40
CA PHE A 63 -14.96 12.10 5.04
C PHE A 63 -15.12 12.28 6.55
N ALA A 64 -14.18 12.95 7.22
CA ALA A 64 -14.24 13.19 8.67
C ALA A 64 -15.52 13.96 9.09
N ARG A 65 -16.04 14.82 8.20
CA ARG A 65 -17.27 15.59 8.43
C ARG A 65 -18.57 14.76 8.36
N LYS A 66 -18.56 13.62 7.68
CA LYS A 66 -19.76 12.83 7.39
C LYS A 66 -20.06 11.75 8.44
N SER A 67 -19.04 11.33 9.19
CA SER A 67 -19.20 10.40 10.32
C SER A 67 -18.06 10.60 11.32
N ALA A 68 -18.41 11.03 12.52
CA ALA A 68 -17.46 11.25 13.61
C ALA A 68 -16.80 9.94 14.08
N SER A 69 -17.49 8.79 13.94
CA SER A 69 -16.97 7.47 14.35
C SER A 69 -16.12 6.79 13.28
N ALA A 70 -16.17 7.24 12.01
CA ALA A 70 -15.48 6.58 10.90
C ALA A 70 -13.98 6.38 11.14
N SER A 71 -13.33 7.30 11.86
CA SER A 71 -11.91 7.18 12.19
C SER A 71 -11.56 5.96 13.05
N ARG A 72 -12.55 5.39 13.76
CA ARG A 72 -12.42 4.23 14.64
C ARG A 72 -12.84 2.92 13.98
N ASP A 73 -13.55 2.97 12.85
CA ASP A 73 -14.02 1.76 12.21
C ASP A 73 -12.86 1.00 11.57
N TRP A 74 -12.94 -0.33 11.65
CA TRP A 74 -11.91 -1.25 11.15
C TRP A 74 -11.56 -1.02 9.67
N ILE A 75 -12.60 -0.78 8.85
CA ILE A 75 -12.49 -0.60 7.40
C ILE A 75 -11.55 0.57 7.02
N TRP A 76 -11.39 1.56 7.90
CA TRP A 76 -10.57 2.74 7.68
C TRP A 76 -9.14 2.61 8.19
N GLN A 77 -8.81 1.54 8.92
CA GLN A 77 -7.47 1.36 9.48
C GLN A 77 -6.44 1.05 8.39
N TYR A 78 -5.16 1.27 8.71
CA TYR A 78 -4.06 0.91 7.82
C TYR A 78 -3.89 -0.61 7.77
N VAL A 79 -3.65 -1.14 6.57
CA VAL A 79 -3.30 -2.57 6.40
C VAL A 79 -1.95 -2.85 7.06
N PHE A 80 -1.00 -1.93 6.93
CA PHE A 80 0.33 -2.01 7.52
C PHE A 80 0.52 -0.85 8.50
N PRO A 81 0.04 -0.99 9.74
CA PRO A 81 0.21 0.06 10.73
C PRO A 81 1.64 0.07 11.29
N ALA A 82 2.09 1.22 11.78
CA ALA A 82 3.36 1.34 12.49
C ALA A 82 3.33 0.55 13.80
N GLU A 83 4.50 0.04 14.22
CA GLU A 83 4.65 -0.70 15.47
C GLU A 83 4.31 0.14 16.71
N GLN A 84 4.67 1.42 16.67
CA GLN A 84 4.41 2.39 17.72
C GLN A 84 3.38 3.43 17.28
N ARG A 85 2.70 4.01 18.25
CA ARG A 85 1.85 5.19 18.05
C ARG A 85 2.73 6.42 17.93
N SER A 86 2.23 7.44 17.26
CA SER A 86 2.89 8.74 17.17
C SER A 86 1.88 9.87 17.31
N THR A 87 2.37 11.04 17.68
CA THR A 87 1.59 12.26 17.68
C THR A 87 1.42 12.75 16.25
N ASP A 88 0.18 12.89 15.79
CA ASP A 88 -0.10 13.49 14.48
C ASP A 88 0.18 14.99 14.53
N PRO A 89 1.17 15.50 13.76
CA PRO A 89 1.57 16.90 13.82
C PRO A 89 0.48 17.87 13.37
N ARG A 90 -0.53 17.39 12.64
CA ARG A 90 -1.63 18.22 12.13
C ARG A 90 -2.70 18.51 13.17
N SER A 91 -2.89 17.59 14.11
CA SER A 91 -4.01 17.59 15.04
C SER A 91 -3.62 17.46 16.51
N GLY A 92 -2.36 17.13 16.80
CA GLY A 92 -1.86 16.86 18.15
C GLY A 92 -2.34 15.54 18.75
N ALA A 93 -3.23 14.80 18.08
CA ALA A 93 -3.75 13.54 18.63
C ALA A 93 -2.74 12.41 18.47
N VAL A 94 -2.56 11.62 19.53
CA VAL A 94 -1.80 10.37 19.49
C VAL A 94 -2.64 9.31 18.79
N ARG A 95 -2.08 8.73 17.73
CA ARG A 95 -2.74 7.70 16.93
C ARG A 95 -1.71 6.79 16.26
N ARG A 96 -2.16 5.67 15.72
CA ARG A 96 -1.28 4.79 14.93
C ARG A 96 -1.25 5.26 13.47
N HIS A 97 -0.03 5.49 12.97
CA HIS A 97 0.18 5.80 11.56
C HIS A 97 0.43 4.53 10.75
N HIS A 98 0.58 4.65 9.43
CA HIS A 98 1.13 3.54 8.63
C HIS A 98 2.62 3.35 8.93
N LEU A 99 3.12 2.15 8.62
CA LEU A 99 4.54 1.84 8.65
C LEU A 99 5.35 2.89 7.88
N ASP A 100 6.48 3.30 8.44
CA ASP A 100 7.35 4.28 7.81
C ASP A 100 7.99 3.73 6.52
N GLU A 101 7.98 4.54 5.47
CA GLU A 101 8.48 4.14 4.15
C GLU A 101 9.99 3.88 4.16
N SER A 102 10.75 4.62 4.98
CA SER A 102 12.20 4.44 5.07
C SER A 102 12.56 3.07 5.65
N GLY A 103 11.73 2.55 6.56
CA GLY A 103 11.88 1.20 7.11
C GLY A 103 11.81 0.13 6.01
N LEU A 104 10.80 0.22 5.14
CA LEU A 104 10.65 -0.70 4.01
C LEU A 104 11.81 -0.57 3.00
N GLN A 105 12.24 0.66 2.68
CA GLN A 105 13.36 0.89 1.77
C GLN A 105 14.67 0.28 2.30
N LYS A 106 14.95 0.45 3.59
CA LYS A 106 16.12 -0.14 4.25
C LYS A 106 16.04 -1.67 4.25
N ALA A 107 14.86 -2.23 4.54
CA ALA A 107 14.64 -3.68 4.53
C ALA A 107 14.90 -4.28 3.13
N VAL A 108 14.40 -3.63 2.07
CA VAL A 108 14.65 -4.05 0.68
C VAL A 108 16.13 -4.00 0.34
N LYS A 109 16.82 -2.91 0.69
CA LYS A 109 18.27 -2.78 0.47
C LYS A 109 19.02 -3.91 1.16
N ARG A 110 18.71 -4.17 2.44
CA ARG A 110 19.35 -5.23 3.23
C ARG A 110 19.10 -6.62 2.66
N ALA A 111 17.87 -6.90 2.21
CA ALA A 111 17.53 -8.17 1.57
C ALA A 111 18.33 -8.40 0.28
N ALA A 112 18.53 -7.37 -0.53
CA ALA A 112 19.33 -7.46 -1.75
C ALA A 112 20.82 -7.72 -1.47
N GLU A 113 21.37 -7.09 -0.42
CA GLU A 113 22.74 -7.36 0.05
C GLU A 113 22.90 -8.81 0.52
N LEU A 114 21.95 -9.31 1.32
CA LEU A 114 21.95 -10.70 1.80
C LEU A 114 21.80 -11.72 0.68
N ALA A 115 21.00 -11.38 -0.33
CA ALA A 115 20.83 -12.19 -1.54
C ALA A 115 21.99 -12.06 -2.54
N GLN A 116 23.03 -11.28 -2.20
CA GLN A 116 24.23 -11.06 -3.03
C GLN A 116 23.91 -10.54 -4.44
N ILE A 117 22.88 -9.69 -4.56
CA ILE A 117 22.50 -9.09 -5.85
C ILE A 117 23.47 -7.92 -6.14
N PRO A 118 24.27 -7.98 -7.22
CA PRO A 118 25.33 -7.00 -7.47
C PRO A 118 24.80 -5.62 -7.96
N LYS A 119 23.50 -5.54 -8.26
CA LYS A 119 22.84 -4.30 -8.71
C LYS A 119 22.10 -3.61 -7.56
N ARG A 120 21.94 -2.29 -7.66
CA ARG A 120 21.11 -1.51 -6.73
C ARG A 120 19.65 -1.95 -6.82
N VAL A 121 19.10 -2.46 -5.72
CA VAL A 121 17.69 -2.83 -5.59
C VAL A 121 16.99 -1.90 -4.61
N THR A 122 15.84 -1.36 -5.04
CA THR A 122 14.96 -0.48 -4.25
C THR A 122 13.51 -0.93 -4.40
N CYS A 123 12.58 -0.35 -3.63
CA CYS A 123 11.15 -0.58 -3.84
C CYS A 123 10.71 -0.23 -5.27
N HIS A 124 11.33 0.78 -5.90
CA HIS A 124 11.03 1.14 -7.28
C HIS A 124 11.47 0.05 -8.25
N THR A 125 12.58 -0.64 -7.99
CA THR A 125 13.05 -1.77 -8.80
C THR A 125 11.99 -2.86 -8.93
N PHE A 126 11.25 -3.19 -7.86
CA PHE A 126 10.15 -4.16 -7.93
C PHE A 126 9.00 -3.69 -8.82
N ARG A 127 8.68 -2.39 -8.78
CA ARG A 127 7.67 -1.80 -9.67
C ARG A 127 8.11 -1.86 -11.14
N HIS A 128 9.39 -1.63 -11.41
CA HIS A 128 9.95 -1.79 -12.75
C HIS A 128 9.85 -3.24 -13.22
N SER A 129 10.32 -4.20 -12.41
CA SER A 129 10.24 -5.63 -12.76
C SER A 129 8.81 -6.09 -12.98
N PHE A 130 7.85 -5.63 -12.18
CA PHE A 130 6.43 -5.91 -12.40
C PHE A 130 5.95 -5.42 -13.78
N ALA A 131 6.29 -4.18 -14.15
CA ALA A 131 5.90 -3.64 -15.45
C ALA A 131 6.55 -4.38 -16.62
N THR A 132 7.86 -4.64 -16.53
CA THR A 132 8.61 -5.35 -17.57
C THR A 132 8.11 -6.77 -17.75
N HIS A 133 7.94 -7.55 -16.68
CA HIS A 133 7.47 -8.93 -16.80
C HIS A 133 6.05 -9.02 -17.39
N LEU A 134 5.15 -8.06 -17.09
CA LEU A 134 3.84 -8.03 -17.74
C LEU A 134 3.96 -7.80 -19.25
N LEU A 135 4.86 -6.91 -19.69
CA LEU A 135 5.11 -6.70 -21.11
C LEU A 135 5.74 -7.93 -21.78
N GLU A 136 6.68 -8.61 -21.09
CA GLU A 136 7.30 -9.87 -21.54
C GLU A 136 6.26 -10.99 -21.69
N ASP A 137 5.28 -11.04 -20.78
CA ASP A 137 4.14 -11.97 -20.82
C ASP A 137 3.09 -11.57 -21.88
N GLY A 138 3.34 -10.51 -22.67
CA GLY A 138 2.51 -10.09 -23.79
C GLY A 138 1.31 -9.21 -23.42
N TYR A 139 1.24 -8.69 -22.18
CA TYR A 139 0.21 -7.73 -21.82
C TYR A 139 0.36 -6.44 -22.61
N ASP A 140 -0.77 -5.86 -23.02
CA ASP A 140 -0.75 -4.60 -23.75
C ASP A 140 -0.31 -3.43 -22.85
N ILE A 141 0.35 -2.45 -23.46
CA ILE A 141 0.92 -1.30 -22.74
C ILE A 141 -0.15 -0.46 -22.03
N ARG A 142 -1.40 -0.46 -22.48
CA ARG A 142 -2.50 0.28 -21.83
C ARG A 142 -2.91 -0.42 -20.54
N THR A 143 -3.02 -1.75 -20.54
CA THR A 143 -3.22 -2.54 -19.32
C THR A 143 -2.10 -2.28 -18.31
N VAL A 144 -0.84 -2.32 -18.73
CA VAL A 144 0.29 -2.03 -17.83
C VAL A 144 0.24 -0.57 -17.32
N GLN A 145 -0.11 0.38 -18.18
CA GLN A 145 -0.28 1.79 -17.81
C GLN A 145 -1.36 1.96 -16.71
N GLU A 146 -2.49 1.29 -16.84
CA GLU A 146 -3.60 1.34 -15.88
C GLU A 146 -3.21 0.75 -14.52
N LEU A 147 -2.59 -0.44 -14.51
CA LEU A 147 -2.12 -1.10 -13.29
C LEU A 147 -1.09 -0.26 -12.53
N LEU A 148 -0.22 0.44 -13.27
CA LEU A 148 0.75 1.36 -12.69
C LEU A 148 0.12 2.70 -12.29
N GLY A 149 -1.04 3.08 -12.86
CA GLY A 149 -1.65 4.39 -12.67
C GLY A 149 -0.83 5.51 -13.28
N HIS A 150 -0.29 5.30 -14.48
CA HIS A 150 0.39 6.35 -15.21
C HIS A 150 -0.62 7.16 -16.00
N ARG A 151 -0.61 8.49 -15.80
CA ARG A 151 -1.48 9.41 -16.55
C ARG A 151 -1.15 9.45 -18.04
N ASP A 152 0.14 9.32 -18.37
CA ASP A 152 0.65 9.35 -19.74
C ASP A 152 1.37 8.02 -20.03
N VAL A 153 1.07 7.47 -21.21
CA VAL A 153 1.69 6.24 -21.72
C VAL A 153 3.20 6.42 -21.87
N SER A 154 3.69 7.65 -22.10
CA SER A 154 5.12 7.95 -22.16
C SER A 154 5.89 7.50 -20.93
N THR A 155 5.28 7.58 -19.74
CA THR A 155 5.89 7.09 -18.50
C THR A 155 5.98 5.56 -18.45
N THR A 156 5.09 4.87 -19.15
CA THR A 156 5.10 3.40 -19.29
C THR A 156 6.02 2.94 -20.42
N MET A 157 6.19 3.74 -21.47
CA MET A 157 7.14 3.44 -22.56
C MET A 157 8.60 3.36 -22.09
N ILE A 158 8.94 3.93 -20.93
CA ILE A 158 10.27 3.73 -20.32
C ILE A 158 10.58 2.24 -20.13
N TYR A 159 9.58 1.38 -19.88
CA TYR A 159 9.78 -0.07 -19.73
C TYR A 159 9.90 -0.81 -21.06
N THR A 160 9.39 -0.26 -22.16
CA THR A 160 9.49 -0.90 -23.48
C THR A 160 10.87 -0.74 -24.11
N HIS A 161 11.68 0.21 -23.63
CA HIS A 161 13.07 0.40 -24.08
C HIS A 161 14.07 -0.54 -23.40
N VAL A 162 13.61 -1.38 -22.47
CA VAL A 162 14.43 -2.34 -21.72
C VAL A 162 14.29 -3.77 -22.29
N LEU A 163 13.28 -4.00 -23.15
CA LEU A 163 13.14 -5.19 -24.00
C LEU A 163 14.05 -5.07 -25.22
#